data_AF-A0A9J6ZYE0-F1
#
_entry.id   AF-A0A9J6ZYE0-F1
#
_cell.length_a   1.000
_cell.length_b   1.000
_cell.length_c   1.000
_cell.angle_alpha   90.00
_cell.angle_beta   90.00
_cell.angle_gamma   90.00
#
_symmetry.space_group_name_H-M   'P 1'
#
loop_
_entity.id
_entity.type
_entity.pdbx_description
1 polymer ?
#
loop_
_entity_poly.entity_id
_entity_poly.type
_entity_poly.pdbx_seq_one_letter_code
_entity_poly.pdbx_strand_id
1 'polypeptide(L)' 'MKTRKPAQKISLVSAYICYLLALATLLAAGYQGMTIGTDNPIFASLGATIVFFVGAGVVLHVMGAVNLPDLRVQKDDD' A
#
# COMPACT_ATOMS: atom_id res chain seq x y z
N MET A 1 2.31 26.44 1.40
CA MET A 1 1.95 25.02 1.63
C MET A 1 2.84 24.47 2.73
N LYS A 2 2.28 24.01 3.87
CA LYS A 2 3.05 23.30 4.91
C LYS A 2 3.71 22.09 4.24
N THR A 3 5.04 22.07 4.20
CA THR A 3 5.81 20.99 3.57
C THR A 3 5.54 19.70 4.34
N ARG A 4 4.92 18.73 3.68
CA ARG A 4 4.75 17.37 4.25
C ARG A 4 6.13 16.82 4.59
N LYS A 5 6.26 16.19 5.76
CA LYS A 5 7.51 15.58 6.20
C LYS A 5 7.96 14.54 5.16
N PRO A 6 9.28 14.36 4.92
CA PRO A 6 9.78 13.44 3.90
C PRO A 6 9.22 12.01 4.07
N ALA A 7 9.04 11.56 5.31
CA ALA A 7 8.41 10.28 5.62
C ALA A 7 6.97 10.16 5.08
N GLN A 8 6.13 11.19 5.22
CA GLN A 8 4.75 11.18 4.69
C GLN A 8 4.72 11.08 3.17
N LYS A 9 5.67 11.73 2.48
CA LYS A 9 5.78 11.67 1.03
C LYS A 9 6.16 10.26 0.58
N ILE A 10 7.10 9.62 1.27
CA ILE A 10 7.50 8.22 1.00
C ILE A 10 6.32 7.29 1.23
N SER A 11 5.59 7.42 2.35
CA SER A 11 4.40 6.61 2.62
C SER A 11 3.33 6.75 1.51
N LEU A 12 3.06 7.96 1.02
CA LEU A 12 2.11 8.16 -0.09
C LEU A 12 2.57 7.51 -1.39
N VAL A 13 3.85 7.65 -1.75
CA VAL A 13 4.39 7.05 -2.97
C VAL A 13 4.28 5.52 -2.88
N SER A 14 4.67 4.93 -1.75
CA SER A 14 4.56 3.49 -1.52
C SER A 14 3.11 3.00 -1.55
N ALA A 15 2.15 3.80 -1.06
CA ALA A 15 0.73 3.49 -1.14
C ALA A 15 0.24 3.36 -2.60
N TYR A 16 0.61 4.32 -3.45
CA TYR A 16 0.25 4.28 -4.87
C TYR A 16 0.88 3.08 -5.60
N ILE A 17 2.13 2.74 -5.26
CA ILE A 17 2.79 1.54 -5.80
C ILE A 17 2.00 0.29 -5.39
N CYS A 18 1.59 0.17 -4.13
CA CYS A 18 0.78 -0.96 -3.67
C CYS A 18 -0.53 -1.08 -4.45
N TYR A 19 -1.24 0.02 -4.68
CA TYR A 19 -2.48 -0.01 -5.47
C TYR A 19 -2.25 -0.39 -6.93
N LEU A 20 -1.17 0.07 -7.55
CA LEU A 20 -0.80 -0.34 -8.91
C LEU A 20 -0.48 -1.84 -8.99
N LEU A 21 0.26 -2.37 -8.01
CA LEU A 21 0.56 -3.81 -7.93
C LEU A 21 -0.69 -4.65 -7.65
N ALA A 22 -1.60 -4.17 -6.81
CA ALA A 22 -2.89 -4.82 -6.58
C ALA A 22 -3.70 -4.90 -7.88
N LEU A 23 -3.76 -3.82 -8.66
CA LEU A 23 -4.45 -3.78 -9.95
C LEU A 23 -3.82 -4.76 -10.95
N ALA A 24 -2.48 -4.77 -11.06
CA ALA A 24 -1.77 -5.69 -11.94
C ALA A 24 -2.01 -7.16 -11.55
N THR A 25 -2.02 -7.45 -10.25
CA THR A 25 -2.28 -8.80 -9.71
C THR A 25 -3.72 -9.21 -9.93
N LEU A 26 -4.68 -8.29 -9.83
CA LEU A 26 -6.09 -8.55 -10.13
C LEU A 26 -6.29 -8.93 -11.61
N LEU A 27 -5.61 -8.23 -12.53
CA LEU A 27 -5.65 -8.59 -13.95
C LEU A 27 -5.02 -9.98 -14.19
N ALA A 28 -3.87 -10.27 -13.55
CA ALA A 28 -3.23 -11.57 -13.66
C ALA A 28 -4.10 -12.71 -13.09
N ALA A 29 -4.74 -12.49 -11.94
CA ALA A 29 -5.67 -13.43 -11.32
C ALA A 29 -6.89 -13.67 -12.22
N GLY A 30 -7.46 -12.61 -12.80
CA GLY A 30 -8.58 -12.72 -13.74
C GLY A 30 -8.22 -13.56 -14.98
N TYR A 31 -7.05 -13.31 -15.57
CA TYR A 31 -6.56 -14.12 -16.69
C TYR A 31 -6.34 -15.59 -16.29
N GLN A 32 -5.75 -15.84 -15.12
CA GLN A 32 -5.51 -17.20 -14.64
C GLN A 32 -6.81 -17.94 -14.32
N GLY A 33 -7.78 -17.27 -13.70
CA GLY A 33 -9.09 -17.84 -13.38
C GLY A 33 -9.85 -18.27 -14.64
N MET A 34 -9.75 -17.52 -15.74
CA MET A 34 -10.37 -17.91 -17.01
C MET A 34 -9.67 -19.07 -17.73
N THR A 35 -8.37 -19.26 -17.50
CA THR A 35 -7.56 -20.24 -18.25
C THR A 35 -7.40 -21.58 -17.53
N ILE A 36 -7.24 -21.57 -16.20
CA ILE A 36 -6.90 -22.75 -15.39
C ILE A 36 -7.96 -22.99 -14.29
N GLY A 37 -8.92 -22.09 -14.13
CA GLY A 37 -9.91 -22.12 -13.05
C GLY A 37 -9.38 -21.52 -11.75
N THR A 38 -10.21 -21.51 -10.71
CA THR A 38 -9.92 -20.87 -9.41
C THR A 38 -9.41 -21.84 -8.33
N ASP A 39 -9.59 -23.14 -8.54
CA ASP A 39 -9.27 -24.19 -7.56
C ASP A 39 -7.80 -24.64 -7.64
N ASN A 40 -6.89 -23.68 -7.81
CA ASN A 40 -5.46 -23.94 -7.81
C ASN A 40 -4.75 -23.03 -6.81
N PRO A 41 -3.63 -23.50 -6.20
CA PRO A 41 -2.92 -22.73 -5.19
C PRO A 41 -2.36 -21.41 -5.73
N ILE A 42 -2.13 -21.31 -7.04
CA ILE A 42 -1.61 -20.10 -7.66
C ILE A 42 -2.68 -19.01 -7.62
N PHE A 43 -3.91 -19.29 -8.02
CA PHE A 43 -5.04 -18.37 -7.96
C PHE A 43 -5.30 -17.91 -6.51
N ALA A 44 -5.26 -18.83 -5.54
CA ALA A 44 -5.39 -18.49 -4.13
C ALA A 44 -4.30 -17.51 -3.65
N SER A 45 -3.04 -17.74 -4.06
CA SER A 45 -1.92 -16.85 -3.73
C SER A 45 -2.03 -15.47 -4.39
N LEU A 46 -2.56 -15.39 -5.61
CA LEU A 46 -2.85 -14.12 -6.28
C LEU A 46 -3.96 -13.35 -5.55
N GLY A 47 -5.02 -14.05 -5.13
CA GLY A 47 -6.09 -13.47 -4.30
C GLY A 47 -5.57 -12.86 -3.00
N ALA A 48 -4.74 -13.61 -2.26
CA ALA A 48 -4.11 -13.11 -1.03
C ALA A 48 -3.19 -11.90 -1.29
N THR A 49 -2.44 -11.92 -2.39
CA THR A 49 -1.54 -10.82 -2.80
C THR A 49 -2.31 -9.52 -3.07
N ILE A 50 -3.48 -9.61 -3.72
CA ILE A 50 -4.37 -8.45 -3.93
C ILE A 50 -4.81 -7.87 -2.59
N VAL A 51 -5.30 -8.71 -1.67
CA VAL A 51 -5.74 -8.26 -0.33
C VAL A 51 -4.60 -7.60 0.44
N PHE A 52 -3.41 -8.19 0.40
CA PHE A 52 -2.22 -7.64 1.05
C PHE A 52 -1.88 -6.24 0.51
N PHE A 53 -1.77 -6.09 -0.81
CA PHE A 53 -1.41 -4.80 -1.41
C PHE A 53 -2.48 -3.73 -1.23
N VAL A 54 -3.77 -4.09 -1.29
CA VAL A 54 -4.85 -3.14 -0.99
C VAL A 54 -4.79 -2.72 0.48
N GLY A 55 -4.68 -3.67 1.41
CA GLY A 55 -4.61 -3.39 2.84
C GLY A 55 -3.40 -2.52 3.20
N ALA A 56 -2.21 -2.91 2.74
CA ALA A 56 -0.99 -2.13 2.94
C ALA A 56 -1.08 -0.74 2.29
N GLY A 57 -1.64 -0.67 1.08
CA GLY A 57 -1.88 0.58 0.37
C GLY A 57 -2.76 1.54 1.16
N VAL A 58 -3.87 1.06 1.75
CA VAL A 58 -4.76 1.88 2.59
C VAL A 58 -4.04 2.43 3.81
N VAL A 59 -3.30 1.58 4.54
CA VAL A 59 -2.56 2.02 5.74
C VAL A 59 -1.53 3.09 5.39
N LEU A 60 -0.74 2.87 4.34
CA LEU A 60 0.28 3.82 3.86
C LEU A 60 -0.35 5.11 3.34
N HIS A 61 -1.49 5.03 2.66
CA HIS A 61 -2.22 6.18 2.15
C HIS A 61 -2.70 7.05 3.31
N VAL A 62 -3.31 6.45 4.34
CA VAL A 62 -3.76 7.17 5.54
C VAL A 62 -2.57 7.82 6.24
N MET A 63 -1.49 7.07 6.49
CA MET A 63 -0.27 7.60 7.12
C MET A 63 0.31 8.83 6.39
N GLY A 64 0.30 8.82 5.07
CA GLY A 64 0.82 9.93 4.29
C GLY A 64 -0.20 11.07 4.02
N ALA A 65 -1.50 10.80 4.17
CA ALA A 65 -2.56 11.79 4.01
C ALA A 65 -2.79 12.62 5.28
N VAL A 66 -2.62 12.04 6.47
CA VAL A 66 -2.80 12.75 7.74
C VAL A 66 -1.73 13.81 7.94
N ASN A 67 -2.11 14.96 8.51
CA ASN A 67 -1.17 16.03 8.84
C ASN A 67 -0.61 15.81 10.24
N LEU A 68 0.50 15.07 10.36
CA LEU A 68 1.13 14.81 11.65
C LEU A 68 1.75 16.09 12.23
N PRO A 69 1.44 16.45 13.49
CA PRO A 69 2.15 17.52 14.20
C PRO A 69 3.63 17.16 14.39
N ASP A 70 4.44 18.15 14.77
CA ASP A 70 5.83 17.85 15.06
C ASP A 70 5.96 17.10 16.38
N LEU A 71 6.27 15.80 16.30
CA LEU A 71 6.46 14.91 17.45
C LEU A 71 7.91 14.87 17.94
N ARG A 72 8.78 15.76 17.43
CA ARG A 72 10.16 15.89 17.92
C ARG A 72 10.07 16.29 19.39
N VAL A 73 10.57 15.42 20.27
CA VAL A 73 10.84 15.76 21.67
C VAL A 73 11.95 16.79 21.63
N GLN A 74 11.64 18.04 21.98
CA GLN A 74 12.67 19.05 22.25
C GLN A 74 13.47 18.49 23.43
N LYS A 75 14.76 18.25 23.19
CA LYS A 75 15.71 18.08 24.29
C LYS A 75 15.91 19.50 24.80
N ASP A 76 15.45 19.76 26.01
CA ASP A 76 15.87 20.96 26.73
C ASP A 76 17.36 20.78 26.98
N ASP A 77 18.17 21.59 26.29
CA ASP A 77 19.61 21.66 26.47
C ASP A 77 19.87 22.45 27.77
N ASP A 78 20.04 21.73 28.88
CA ASP A 78 20.69 22.21 30.11
C ASP A 78 22.21 21.92 30.08
#